data_AF-A0A2S5N3L2-F1
#
_entry.id   AF-A0A2S5N3L2-F1
#
_cell.length_a   1.000
_cell.length_b   1.000
_cell.length_c   1.000
_cell.angle_alpha   90.00
_cell.angle_beta   90.00
_cell.angle_gamma   90.00
#
_symmetry.space_group_name_H-M   'P 1'
#
loop_
_entity.id
_entity.type
_entity.pdbx_description
1 polymer ?
#
loop_
_entity_poly.entity_id
_entity_poly.type
_entity_poly.pdbx_seq_one_letter_code
_entity_poly.pdbx_strand_id
1 'polypeptide(L)'
;MTPARLDADDANTTYALFAIFDHAWSARVALRDGDHDGARAAIFALVLLEPSSSEKRVRARVEEARRKAVVELSEQFGALFRRAA
;
A
#
# COMPACT_ATOMS: atom_id res chain seq x y z
N MET A 1 28.90 -1.77 -21.94
CA MET A 1 27.57 -1.88 -21.31
C MET A 1 27.33 -0.59 -20.55
N THR A 2 26.56 0.32 -21.12
CA THR A 2 26.26 1.63 -20.51
C THR A 2 25.24 1.42 -19.41
N PRO A 3 25.43 1.91 -18.17
CA PRO A 3 24.42 1.77 -17.13
C PRO A 3 23.14 2.46 -17.59
N ALA A 4 22.03 1.71 -17.64
CA ALA A 4 20.72 2.27 -17.92
C ALA A 4 20.44 3.32 -16.84
N ARG A 5 20.33 4.60 -17.24
CA ARG A 5 19.87 5.64 -16.33
C ARG A 5 18.44 5.25 -15.96
N LEU A 6 18.22 4.91 -14.68
CA LEU A 6 16.89 4.79 -14.13
C LEU A 6 16.17 6.11 -14.39
N ASP A 7 15.09 6.05 -15.16
CA ASP A 7 14.24 7.21 -15.36
C ASP A 7 13.70 7.66 -13.99
N ALA A 8 13.59 8.98 -13.76
CA ALA A 8 13.06 9.49 -12.50
C ALA A 8 11.63 8.98 -12.25
N ASP A 9 10.89 8.72 -13.32
CA ASP A 9 9.56 8.12 -13.28
C ASP A 9 9.61 6.62 -12.84
N ASP A 10 10.62 5.86 -13.26
CA ASP A 10 10.82 4.46 -12.79
C ASP A 10 11.22 4.40 -11.31
N ALA A 11 12.05 5.34 -10.84
CA ALA A 11 12.43 5.43 -9.43
C ALA A 11 11.23 5.82 -8.54
N ASN A 12 10.43 6.79 -8.95
CA ASN A 12 9.20 7.20 -8.26
C ASN A 12 8.18 6.06 -8.18
N THR A 13 8.06 5.27 -9.24
CA THR A 13 7.19 4.08 -9.30
C THR A 13 7.63 3.02 -8.32
N THR A 14 8.92 2.70 -8.33
CA THR A 14 9.51 1.69 -7.45
C THR A 14 9.32 2.09 -5.99
N TYR A 15 9.53 3.36 -5.67
CA TYR A 15 9.30 3.89 -4.32
C TYR A 15 7.82 3.82 -3.90
N ALA A 16 6.89 4.20 -4.78
CA ALA A 16 5.46 4.13 -4.48
C ALA A 16 4.99 2.68 -4.25
N LEU A 17 5.45 1.73 -5.07
CA LEU A 17 5.15 0.31 -4.89
C LEU A 17 5.74 -0.24 -3.59
N PHE A 18 6.95 0.19 -3.22
CA PHE A 18 7.58 -0.19 -1.97
C PHE A 18 6.79 0.34 -0.76
N ALA A 19 6.39 1.61 -0.77
CA ALA A 19 5.58 2.20 0.30
C ALA A 19 4.22 1.50 0.46
N ILE A 20 3.58 1.11 -0.65
CA ILE A 20 2.36 0.29 -0.60
C ILE A 20 2.63 -1.05 0.09
N PHE A 21 3.72 -1.73 -0.26
CA PHE A 21 4.07 -3.00 0.36
C PHE A 21 4.35 -2.85 1.86
N ASP A 22 5.15 -1.85 2.24
CA ASP A 22 5.56 -1.60 3.62
C ASP A 22 4.37 -1.30 4.54
N HIS A 23 3.48 -0.39 4.13
CA HIS A 23 2.29 -0.10 4.91
C HIS A 23 1.32 -1.29 4.96
N ALA A 24 1.19 -2.05 3.86
CA ALA A 24 0.36 -3.24 3.84
C ALA A 24 0.92 -4.37 4.73
N TRP A 25 2.25 -4.48 4.83
CA TRP A 25 2.91 -5.40 5.76
C TRP A 25 2.69 -4.95 7.21
N SER A 26 2.92 -3.67 7.51
CA SER A 26 2.73 -3.10 8.84
C SER A 26 1.30 -3.29 9.35
N ALA A 27 0.30 -3.07 8.47
CA ALA A 27 -1.10 -3.34 8.80
C ALA A 27 -1.35 -4.82 9.17
N ARG A 28 -0.78 -5.77 8.41
CA ARG A 28 -0.92 -7.21 8.70
C ARG A 28 -0.27 -7.62 10.02
N VAL A 29 0.90 -7.06 10.33
CA VAL A 29 1.59 -7.31 11.61
C VAL A 29 0.75 -6.77 12.76
N ALA A 30 0.29 -5.53 12.69
CA ALA A 30 -0.55 -4.94 13.72
C ALA A 30 -1.87 -5.72 13.93
N LEU A 31 -2.51 -6.16 12.84
CA LEU A 31 -3.69 -7.03 12.90
C LEU A 31 -3.42 -8.36 13.62
N ARG A 32 -2.30 -9.01 13.31
CA ARG A 32 -1.89 -10.28 13.95
C ARG A 32 -1.64 -10.09 15.45
N ASP A 33 -1.04 -8.96 15.81
CA ASP A 33 -0.62 -8.66 17.19
C ASP A 33 -1.77 -8.05 18.02
N GLY A 34 -2.95 -7.83 17.41
CA GLY A 34 -4.13 -7.25 18.06
C GLY A 34 -4.08 -5.72 18.23
N ASP A 35 -3.10 -5.06 17.62
CA ASP A 35 -2.98 -3.59 17.59
C ASP A 35 -3.89 -3.00 16.52
N HIS A 36 -5.15 -2.77 16.89
CA HIS A 36 -6.15 -2.25 15.95
C HIS A 36 -5.91 -0.79 15.56
N ASP A 37 -5.35 0.03 16.45
CA ASP A 37 -5.06 1.43 16.16
C ASP A 37 -3.88 1.56 15.18
N GLY A 38 -2.84 0.75 15.38
CA GLY A 38 -1.72 0.64 14.44
C GLY A 38 -2.16 0.11 13.07
N ALA A 39 -3.02 -0.92 13.04
CA ALA A 39 -3.59 -1.43 11.78
C ALA A 39 -4.40 -0.36 11.05
N ARG A 40 -5.24 0.39 11.77
CA ARG A 40 -6.03 1.50 11.19
C ARG A 40 -5.13 2.60 10.63
N ALA A 41 -4.09 2.99 11.36
CA ALA A 41 -3.15 4.02 10.91
C ALA A 41 -2.41 3.60 9.63
N ALA A 42 -1.95 2.35 9.54
CA ALA A 42 -1.28 1.81 8.36
C ALA A 42 -2.22 1.72 7.14
N ILE A 43 -3.47 1.28 7.33
CA ILE A 43 -4.48 1.27 6.26
C ILE A 43 -4.78 2.71 5.79
N PHE A 44 -4.90 3.67 6.72
CA PHE A 44 -5.13 5.06 6.37
C PHE A 44 -3.96 5.67 5.58
N ALA A 45 -2.72 5.35 5.93
CA ALA A 45 -1.54 5.76 5.18
C ALA A 45 -1.56 5.26 3.73
N LEU A 46 -2.02 4.02 3.50
CA LEU A 46 -2.23 3.48 2.15
C LEU A 46 -3.26 4.27 1.35
N VAL A 47 -4.37 4.69 1.97
CA VAL A 47 -5.43 5.44 1.30
C VAL A 47 -4.93 6.81 0.84
N LEU A 48 -4.10 7.47 1.64
CA LEU A 48 -3.54 8.79 1.35
C LEU A 48 -2.36 8.77 0.37
N LEU A 49 -1.82 7.60 0.02
CA LEU A 49 -0.66 7.51 -0.87
C LEU A 49 -1.03 7.90 -2.29
N GLU A 50 -0.53 9.03 -2.78
CA GLU A 50 -0.76 9.50 -4.15
C GLU A 50 0.38 9.09 -5.09
N PRO A 51 0.10 8.44 -6.23
CA PRO A 51 1.12 8.18 -7.24
C PRO A 51 1.52 9.46 -7.96
N SER A 52 2.80 9.83 -7.90
CA SER A 52 3.35 11.06 -8.48
C SER A 52 3.84 10.95 -9.93
N SER A 53 3.79 9.75 -10.53
CA SER A 53 4.31 9.50 -11.88
C SER A 53 3.55 10.26 -12.97
N SER A 54 4.29 10.84 -13.91
CA SER A 54 3.74 11.50 -15.09
C SER A 54 3.22 10.49 -16.14
N GLU A 55 3.80 9.28 -16.19
CA GLU A 55 3.35 8.23 -17.10
C GLU A 55 2.02 7.60 -16.64
N LYS A 56 1.00 7.67 -17.50
CA LYS A 56 -0.37 7.20 -17.21
C LYS A 56 -0.44 5.71 -16.86
N ARG A 57 0.31 4.85 -17.57
CA ARG A 57 0.30 3.39 -17.35
C ARG A 57 0.87 3.02 -16.00
N VAL A 58 1.98 3.66 -15.65
CA VAL A 58 2.65 3.53 -14.37
C VAL A 58 1.74 3.97 -13.23
N ARG A 59 1.15 5.16 -13.33
CA ARG A 59 0.19 5.67 -12.35
C ARG A 59 -0.97 4.70 -12.14
N ALA A 60 -1.56 4.20 -13.22
CA ALA A 60 -2.67 3.24 -13.14
C ALA A 60 -2.27 1.94 -12.40
N ARG A 61 -1.07 1.42 -12.66
CA ARG A 61 -0.55 0.22 -11.97
C ARG A 61 -0.37 0.44 -10.47
N VAL A 62 0.17 1.60 -10.07
CA VAL A 62 0.33 1.95 -8.64
C VAL A 62 -1.03 2.14 -7.97
N GLU A 63 -1.98 2.82 -8.63
CA GLU A 63 -3.34 2.99 -8.13
C GLU A 63 -4.08 1.67 -7.93
N GLU A 64 -3.93 0.74 -8.88
CA GLU A 64 -4.52 -0.59 -8.81
C GLU A 64 -3.94 -1.40 -7.65
N ALA A 65 -2.61 -1.42 -7.51
CA ALA A 65 -1.93 -2.10 -6.41
C ALA A 65 -2.36 -1.53 -5.04
N ARG A 66 -2.42 -0.20 -4.91
CA ARG A 66 -2.90 0.50 -3.71
C ARG A 66 -4.34 0.10 -3.39
N ARG A 67 -5.24 0.17 -4.38
CA ARG A 67 -6.66 -0.17 -4.20
C ARG A 67 -6.84 -1.61 -3.73
N LYS A 68 -6.13 -2.55 -4.35
CA LYS A 68 -6.18 -3.97 -3.98
C LYS A 68 -5.74 -4.19 -2.52
N ALA A 69 -4.62 -3.58 -2.13
CA ALA A 69 -4.11 -3.69 -0.76
C ALA A 69 -5.11 -3.13 0.27
N VAL A 70 -5.68 -1.94 0.02
CA VAL A 70 -6.66 -1.31 0.91
C VAL A 70 -7.90 -2.19 1.10
N VAL A 71 -8.45 -2.73 0.01
CA VAL A 71 -9.65 -3.58 0.06
C VAL A 71 -9.38 -4.85 0.87
N GLU A 72 -8.30 -5.57 0.56
CA GLU A 72 -7.94 -6.82 1.24
C GLU A 72 -7.75 -6.60 2.75
N LEU A 73 -7.03 -5.55 3.15
CA LEU A 73 -6.77 -5.25 4.55
C LEU A 73 -8.02 -4.77 5.28
N SER A 74 -8.88 -3.99 4.62
CA SER A 74 -10.13 -3.51 5.23
C SER A 74 -11.09 -4.68 5.48
N GLU A 75 -11.14 -5.66 4.58
CA GLU A 75 -11.93 -6.88 4.77
C GLU A 75 -11.41 -7.73 5.94
N GLN A 76 -10.09 -7.92 6.04
CA GLN A 76 -9.46 -8.61 7.16
C GLN A 76 -9.73 -7.90 8.49
N PHE A 77 -9.57 -6.58 8.52
CA PHE A 77 -9.86 -5.75 9.69
C PHE A 77 -11.33 -5.89 10.11
N GLY A 78 -12.27 -5.73 9.17
CA GLY A 78 -13.70 -5.85 9.46
C GLY A 78 -14.14 -7.25 9.90
N ALA A 79 -13.46 -8.31 9.43
CA ALA A 79 -13.75 -9.68 9.86
C ALA A 79 -13.43 -9.93 11.33
N LEU A 80 -12.42 -9.25 11.89
CA LEU A 80 -12.08 -9.37 13.32
C LEU A 80 -13.21 -8.85 14.21
N PHE A 81 -13.80 -7.70 13.85
CA PHE A 81 -14.91 -7.12 14.62
C PHE A 81 -16.21 -7.92 14.50
N ARG A 82 -16.46 -8.56 13.34
CA ARG A 82 -17.61 -9.48 13.20
C ARG A 82 -17.48 -10.76 14.02
N ARG A 83 -16.26 -11.17 14.39
CA ARG A 83 -16.01 -12.38 15.19
C ARG A 83 -16.05 -12.11 16.70
N ALA A 84 -15.95 -10.84 17.10
CA ALA A 84 -15.96 -10.41 18.50
C ALA A 84 -17.35 -9.97 19.01
N ALA A 85 -18.37 -9.96 18.14
CA ALA A 85 -19.77 -9.66 18.44
C ALA A 85 -20.60 -10.95 18.51
#